data_AF-A0A8S3BVI3-F1
#
_entry.id   AF-A0A8S3BVI3-F1
#
_cell.length_a   1.000
_cell.length_b   1.000
_cell.length_c   1.000
_cell.angle_alpha   90.00
_cell.angle_beta   90.00
_cell.angle_gamma   90.00
#
_symmetry.space_group_name_H-M   'P 1'
#
loop_
_entity.id
_entity.type
_entity.pdbx_description
1 polymer ?
#
loop_
_entity_poly.entity_id
_entity_poly.type
_entity_poly.pdbx_seq_one_letter_code
_entity_poly.pdbx_strand_id
1 'polypeptide(L)' 'MSIETQNTNVSACRFYAAMGARLGDIDRKAYEHNEQVKDEIRLN' A
#
# COMPACT_ATOMS: atom_id res chain seq x y z
N MET A 1 -7.26 -4.40 -13.30
CA MET A 1 -6.54 -3.18 -12.90
C MET A 1 -6.17 -3.36 -11.44
N SER A 2 -4.88 -3.32 -11.09
CA SER A 2 -4.40 -3.31 -9.70
C SER A 2 -3.97 -1.89 -9.34
N ILE A 3 -4.00 -1.58 -8.05
CA ILE A 3 -3.62 -0.29 -7.49
C ILE A 3 -2.68 -0.54 -6.32
N GLU A 4 -1.58 0.20 -6.25
CA GLU A 4 -0.61 0.03 -5.19
C GLU A 4 -0.72 1.23 -4.23
N THR A 5 -0.69 0.98 -2.93
CA THR A 5 -0.65 2.03 -1.91
C THR A 5 0.21 1.65 -0.73
N GLN A 6 0.66 2.63 0.05
CA GLN A 6 1.41 2.37 1.28
C GLN A 6 0.43 2.15 2.43
N ASN A 7 0.72 1.19 3.32
CA ASN A 7 -0.10 0.89 4.50
C ASN A 7 -0.26 2.09 5.45
N THR A 8 0.70 3.01 5.45
CA THR A 8 0.69 4.27 6.20
C THR A 8 -0.28 5.30 5.59
N ASN A 9 -0.59 5.18 4.29
CA ASN A 9 -1.55 6.03 3.60
C ASN A 9 -2.98 5.52 3.83
N VAL A 10 -3.41 5.61 5.09
CA VAL A 10 -4.71 5.11 5.56
C VAL A 10 -5.87 5.75 4.79
N SER A 11 -5.75 7.03 4.41
CA SER A 11 -6.76 7.73 3.61
C SER A 11 -6.95 7.09 2.24
N ALA A 12 -5.86 6.77 1.54
CA ALA A 12 -5.93 6.08 0.25
C ALA A 12 -6.51 4.67 0.41
N CYS A 13 -6.07 3.91 1.42
CA CYS A 13 -6.60 2.57 1.70
C CYS A 13 -8.12 2.58 1.88
N ARG A 14 -8.65 3.54 2.66
CA ARG A 14 -10.09 3.70 2.89
C ARG A 14 -10.84 4.10 1.62
N PHE A 15 -10.28 5.03 0.85
CA PHE A 15 -10.87 5.48 -0.40
C PHE A 15 -11.01 4.32 -1.40
N TYR A 16 -9.95 3.54 -1.60
CA TYR A 16 -9.97 2.41 -2.52
C TYR A 16 -10.89 1.28 -2.03
N ALA A 17 -10.90 0.99 -0.73
CA ALA A 17 -11.84 0.02 -0.16
C ALA A 17 -13.30 0.45 -0.39
N ALA A 18 -13.62 1.75 -0.23
CA ALA A 18 -14.97 2.28 -0.47
C ALA A 18 -15.39 2.19 -1.95
N MET A 19 -14.44 2.21 -2.89
CA MET A 19 -14.69 1.97 -4.31
C MET A 19 -14.80 0.47 -4.68
N GLY A 20 -14.70 -0.43 -3.69
CA GLY A 20 -14.81 -1.87 -3.89
C GLY A 20 -13.49 -2.59 -4.18
N ALA A 21 -12.35 -1.91 -4.06
CA ALA A 21 -11.06 -2.57 -4.13
C ALA A 21 -10.89 -3.55 -2.95
N ARG A 22 -10.16 -4.63 -3.20
CA ARG A 22 -9.83 -5.65 -2.20
C ARG A 22 -8.32 -5.81 -2.15
N LEU A 23 -7.79 -6.02 -0.95
CA LEU A 23 -6.37 -6.30 -0.76
C LEU A 23 -6.02 -7.62 -1.46
N GLY A 24 -5.11 -7.55 -2.42
CA GLY A 24 -4.60 -8.68 -3.18
C GLY A 24 -3.27 -9.19 -2.64
N ASP A 25 -2.32 -8.29 -2.38
CA ASP A 25 -0.98 -8.67 -1.91
C ASP A 25 -0.36 -7.64 -0.96
N ILE A 26 0.63 -8.10 -0.19
CA ILE A 26 1.38 -7.28 0.78
C ILE A 26 2.87 -7.48 0.56
N ASP A 27 3.56 -6.41 0.21
CA ASP A 27 5.01 -6.40 0.06
C ASP A 27 5.66 -5.52 1.15
N ARG A 28 6.26 -6.20 2.13
CA ARG A 28 6.92 -5.57 3.28
C ARG A 28 8.33 -5.06 2.98
N LYS A 29 8.85 -5.31 1.77
CA LYS A 29 10.21 -4.95 1.35
C LYS A 29 10.23 -4.06 0.11
N ALA A 30 9.06 -3.67 -0.40
CA ALA A 30 8.92 -2.82 -1.58
C ALA A 30 9.80 -1.55 -1.54
N TYR A 31 10.09 -1.04 -0.35
CA TYR A 31 10.85 0.18 -0.14
C TYR A 31 12.15 -0.02 0.65
N GLU A 32 12.66 -1.25 0.78
CA GLU A 32 13.83 -1.54 1.64
C GLU A 32 15.09 -0.71 1.30
N HIS A 33 15.19 -0.23 0.06
CA HIS A 33 16.30 0.60 -0.42
C HIS A 33 16.06 2.11 -0.32
N ASN A 34 14.89 2.55 0.13
CA ASN A 34 14.56 3.97 0.28
C ASN A 34 14.49 4.34 1.77
N GLU A 35 15.53 4.99 2.29
CA GLU A 35 15.64 5.30 3.71
C GLU A 35 14.47 6.10 4.30
N GLN A 36 13.78 6.91 3.49
CA GLN A 36 12.69 7.75 3.96
C GLN A 36 11.40 6.95 4.24
N VAL A 37 11.22 5.82 3.57
CA VAL A 37 9.98 5.03 3.59
C VAL A 37 10.24 3.52 3.74
N LYS A 38 11.45 3.14 4.20
CA LYS A 38 11.90 1.74 4.31
C LYS A 38 11.04 0.88 5.26
N ASP A 39 10.35 1.52 6.20
CA ASP A 39 9.47 0.87 7.16
C ASP A 39 8.01 0.80 6.67
N GLU A 40 7.73 1.33 5.48
CA GLU A 40 6.40 1.28 4.85
C GLU A 40 6.19 -0.02 4.09
N ILE A 41 4.93 -0.47 4.06
CA ILE A 41 4.49 -1.70 3.39
C ILE A 41 3.65 -1.31 2.18
N ARG A 42 3.95 -1.89 1.02
CA ARG A 42 3.13 -1.76 -0.18
C ARG A 42 1.96 -2.74 -0.14
N LEU A 43 0.77 -2.24 -0.44
CA LEU A 43 -0.50 -2.96 -0.53
C LEU A 43 -0.97 -2.91 -1.98
N ASN A 44 -1.29 -4.06 -2.58
CA ASN A 44 -1.71 -4.20 -3.98
C ASN A 44 -3.15 -4.69 -4.12
#